data_AF-A0A2I2DV57-F1
#
_entry.id   AF-A0A2I2DV57-F1
#
_cell.length_a   1.000
_cell.length_b   1.000
_cell.length_c   1.000
_cell.angle_alpha   90.00
_cell.angle_beta   90.00
_cell.angle_gamma   90.00
#
_symmetry.space_group_name_H-M   'P 1'
#
loop_
_entity.id
_entity.type
_entity.pdbx_description
1 polymer ?
#
loop_
_entity_poly.entity_id
_entity_poly.type
_entity_poly.pdbx_seq_one_letter_code
_entity_poly.pdbx_strand_id
1 'polypeptide(L)'
;MDIVSFRYICKLLIRKYHLLDYIKSKSVFNLEAAKELINEHQYYAPSVHCSYYGCFQHIMSKLNSIGITYEIMDNDIANSKQDGVPTLYSNKYPIDLIIKEISKKSDLIYTKNVRDKIKKLKLFRVMSDYHNDQINEPKSTEALRLSHEIINLINKKI
;
A
#
# COMPACT_ATOMS: atom_id res chain seq x y z
N MET A 1 -13.42 6.52 -35.42
CA MET A 1 -13.09 5.49 -34.41
C MET A 1 -14.06 4.33 -34.64
N ASP A 2 -13.57 3.15 -34.99
CA ASP A 2 -14.45 2.02 -35.34
C ASP A 2 -15.02 1.30 -34.10
N ILE A 3 -16.08 0.51 -34.29
CA ILE A 3 -16.79 -0.21 -33.23
C ILE A 3 -15.88 -1.20 -32.49
N VAL A 4 -14.88 -1.75 -33.20
CA VAL A 4 -13.90 -2.69 -32.63
C VAL A 4 -12.96 -1.94 -31.67
N SER A 5 -12.44 -0.78 -32.08
CA SER A 5 -11.61 0.10 -31.28
C SER A 5 -12.37 0.63 -30.07
N PHE A 6 -13.63 1.03 -30.23
CA PHE A 6 -14.46 1.48 -29.11
C PHE A 6 -14.71 0.35 -28.09
N ARG A 7 -15.05 -0.86 -28.55
CA ARG A 7 -15.23 -2.04 -27.67
C ARG A 7 -13.94 -2.43 -26.95
N TYR A 8 -12.79 -2.33 -27.62
CA TYR A 8 -11.49 -2.58 -27.02
C TYR A 8 -11.15 -1.54 -25.93
N ILE A 9 -11.39 -0.25 -26.22
CA ILE A 9 -11.25 0.84 -25.25
C ILE A 9 -12.19 0.62 -24.06
N CYS A 10 -13.46 0.28 -24.28
CA CYS A 10 -14.40 -0.02 -23.20
C CYS A 10 -13.96 -1.22 -22.35
N LYS A 11 -13.45 -2.31 -22.95
CA LYS A 11 -12.90 -3.45 -22.20
C LYS A 11 -11.69 -3.05 -21.36
N LEU A 12 -10.78 -2.24 -21.90
CA LEU A 12 -9.63 -1.71 -21.16
C LEU A 12 -10.08 -0.83 -20.00
N LEU A 13 -11.05 0.06 -20.22
CA LEU A 13 -11.63 0.92 -19.19
C LEU A 13 -12.30 0.08 -18.09
N ILE A 14 -13.16 -0.87 -18.45
CA ILE A 14 -13.85 -1.75 -17.48
C ILE A 14 -12.84 -2.55 -16.66
N ARG A 15 -11.82 -3.14 -17.31
CA ARG A 15 -10.77 -3.89 -16.62
C ARG A 15 -9.97 -2.99 -15.66
N LYS A 16 -9.68 -1.75 -16.06
CA LYS A 16 -9.02 -0.73 -15.24
C LYS A 16 -9.86 -0.33 -14.02
N TYR A 17 -11.18 -0.14 -14.19
CA TYR A 17 -12.11 0.15 -13.09
C TYR A 17 -12.30 -1.04 -12.13
N HIS A 18 -12.38 -2.27 -12.64
CA HIS A 18 -12.52 -3.46 -11.80
C HIS A 18 -11.28 -3.73 -10.91
N LEU A 19 -10.08 -3.42 -11.43
CA LEU A 19 -8.82 -3.55 -10.67
C LEU A 19 -8.70 -2.47 -9.58
N LEU A 20 -9.26 -1.29 -9.81
CA LEU A 20 -9.38 -0.17 -8.85
C LEU A 20 -10.13 -0.63 -7.59
N ASP A 21 -11.25 -1.33 -7.77
CA ASP A 21 -12.10 -1.78 -6.67
C ASP A 21 -11.50 -2.95 -5.90
N TYR A 22 -10.90 -3.94 -6.58
CA TYR A 22 -10.50 -5.17 -5.89
C TYR A 22 -9.34 -4.99 -4.90
N ILE A 23 -8.30 -4.21 -5.26
CA ILE A 23 -7.19 -3.92 -4.34
C ILE A 23 -7.64 -3.04 -3.18
N LYS A 24 -8.57 -2.10 -3.43
CA LYS A 24 -9.18 -1.30 -2.37
C LYS A 24 -9.96 -2.18 -1.40
N SER A 25 -10.75 -3.13 -1.90
CA SER A 25 -11.48 -4.09 -1.06
C SER A 25 -10.52 -4.97 -0.25
N LYS A 26 -9.42 -5.46 -0.85
CA LYS A 26 -8.38 -6.20 -0.12
C LYS A 26 -7.77 -5.38 1.02
N SER A 27 -7.55 -4.09 0.79
CA SER A 27 -7.07 -3.18 1.83
C SER A 27 -8.02 -3.16 3.02
N VAL A 28 -9.31 -2.98 2.76
CA VAL A 28 -10.37 -2.98 3.80
C VAL A 28 -10.42 -4.32 4.52
N PHE A 29 -10.47 -5.44 3.79
CA PHE A 29 -10.52 -6.78 4.39
C PHE A 29 -9.33 -7.07 5.29
N ASN A 30 -8.12 -6.65 4.89
CA ASN A 30 -6.94 -6.79 5.74
C ASN A 30 -7.03 -5.95 7.03
N LEU A 31 -7.56 -4.73 6.98
CA LEU A 31 -7.70 -3.91 8.18
C LEU A 31 -8.76 -4.45 9.14
N GLU A 32 -9.89 -4.92 8.62
CA GLU A 32 -10.92 -5.58 9.43
C GLU A 32 -10.41 -6.90 10.03
N ALA A 33 -9.72 -7.72 9.24
CA ALA A 33 -9.09 -8.93 9.74
C ALA A 33 -8.05 -8.63 10.83
N ALA A 34 -7.23 -7.60 10.67
CA ALA A 34 -6.27 -7.20 11.70
C ALA A 34 -6.97 -6.85 13.02
N LYS A 35 -8.09 -6.12 12.96
CA LYS A 35 -8.89 -5.76 14.13
C LYS A 35 -9.48 -7.00 14.81
N GLU A 36 -10.07 -7.91 14.04
CA GLU A 36 -10.66 -9.15 14.57
C GLU A 36 -9.60 -10.06 15.20
N LEU A 37 -8.45 -10.23 14.53
CA LEU A 37 -7.32 -11.01 15.04
C LEU A 37 -6.78 -10.46 16.37
N ILE A 38 -6.80 -9.15 16.57
CA ILE A 38 -6.38 -8.53 17.84
C ILE A 38 -7.43 -8.79 18.93
N ASN A 39 -8.68 -8.41 18.66
CA ASN A 39 -9.71 -8.30 19.68
C ASN A 39 -10.31 -9.65 20.09
N GLU A 40 -10.55 -10.53 19.11
CA GLU A 40 -11.32 -11.76 19.34
C GLU A 40 -10.42 -12.99 19.51
N HIS A 41 -9.20 -12.94 18.97
CA HIS A 41 -8.32 -14.11 18.89
C HIS A 41 -6.96 -13.95 19.55
N GLN A 42 -6.54 -12.72 19.89
CA GLN A 42 -5.21 -12.43 20.44
C GLN A 42 -4.07 -12.91 19.51
N TYR A 43 -4.33 -12.96 18.20
CA TYR A 43 -3.38 -13.37 17.17
C TYR A 43 -2.58 -12.16 16.68
N TYR A 44 -1.64 -11.72 17.51
CA TYR A 44 -0.94 -10.44 17.32
C TYR A 44 0.04 -10.42 16.14
N ALA A 45 0.75 -11.50 15.85
CA ALA A 45 1.65 -11.56 14.70
C ALA A 45 0.90 -11.45 13.35
N PRO A 46 -0.09 -12.31 13.04
CA PRO A 46 -0.82 -12.19 11.77
C PRO A 46 -1.61 -10.88 11.67
N SER A 47 -2.04 -10.27 12.78
CA SER A 47 -2.70 -8.95 12.70
C SER A 47 -1.75 -7.82 12.30
N VAL A 48 -0.46 -7.89 12.65
CA VAL A 48 0.56 -6.94 12.14
C VAL A 48 0.75 -7.10 10.63
N HIS A 49 0.78 -8.34 10.13
CA HIS A 49 0.84 -8.62 8.69
C HIS A 49 -0.35 -7.99 7.96
N CYS A 50 -1.56 -8.28 8.43
CA CYS A 50 -2.80 -7.71 7.90
C CYS A 50 -2.80 -6.17 7.97
N SER A 51 -2.38 -5.58 9.10
CA SER A 51 -2.26 -4.13 9.24
C SER A 51 -1.35 -3.51 8.17
N TYR A 52 -0.16 -4.09 7.96
CA TYR A 52 0.79 -3.62 6.95
C TYR A 52 0.22 -3.75 5.53
N TYR A 53 -0.29 -4.93 5.16
CA TYR A 53 -0.79 -5.15 3.80
C TYR A 53 -2.08 -4.36 3.51
N GLY A 54 -2.91 -4.11 4.52
CA GLY A 54 -4.03 -3.18 4.44
C GLY A 54 -3.57 -1.79 4.02
N CYS A 55 -2.57 -1.23 4.71
CA CYS A 55 -1.99 0.07 4.36
C CYS A 55 -1.31 0.06 2.98
N PHE A 56 -0.52 -0.96 2.67
CA PHE A 56 0.21 -1.06 1.41
C PHE A 56 -0.74 -1.16 0.21
N GLN A 57 -1.81 -1.95 0.31
CA GLN A 57 -2.82 -2.06 -0.74
C GLN A 57 -3.60 -0.76 -0.92
N HIS A 58 -3.88 -0.01 0.16
CA HIS A 58 -4.43 1.34 0.05
C HIS A 58 -3.52 2.27 -0.74
N ILE A 59 -2.22 2.25 -0.47
CA ILE A 59 -1.21 3.02 -1.21
C ILE A 59 -1.28 2.69 -2.71
N MET A 60 -1.27 1.41 -3.06
CA MET A 60 -1.34 1.02 -4.47
C MET A 60 -2.67 1.43 -5.14
N SER A 61 -3.80 1.26 -4.44
CA SER A 61 -5.11 1.71 -4.93
C SER A 61 -5.15 3.21 -5.16
N LYS A 62 -4.60 3.99 -4.23
CA LYS A 62 -4.51 5.45 -4.34
C LYS A 62 -3.64 5.89 -5.51
N LEU A 63 -2.46 5.28 -5.70
CA LEU A 63 -1.60 5.53 -6.86
C LEU A 63 -2.33 5.25 -8.18
N ASN A 64 -3.04 4.12 -8.26
CA ASN A 64 -3.82 3.78 -9.44
C ASN A 64 -4.95 4.79 -9.70
N SER A 65 -5.59 5.31 -8.64
CA SER A 65 -6.65 6.34 -8.77
C SER A 65 -6.15 7.68 -9.31
N ILE A 66 -4.85 7.98 -9.18
CA ILE A 66 -4.20 9.19 -9.74
C ILE A 66 -3.43 8.92 -11.04
N GLY A 67 -3.66 7.75 -11.66
CA GLY A 67 -3.11 7.42 -12.97
C GLY A 67 -1.77 6.70 -12.96
N ILE A 68 -1.17 6.43 -11.79
CA ILE A 68 0.02 5.59 -11.65
C ILE A 68 -0.46 4.15 -11.52
N THR A 69 -0.70 3.50 -12.65
CA THR A 69 -1.37 2.20 -12.69
C THR A 69 -0.47 1.06 -12.22
N TYR A 70 -1.08 -0.06 -11.85
CA TYR A 70 -0.35 -1.29 -11.52
C TYR A 70 0.54 -1.74 -12.68
N GLU A 71 0.04 -1.68 -13.91
CA GLU A 71 0.80 -2.01 -15.12
C GLU A 71 2.02 -1.11 -15.29
N ILE A 72 1.89 0.19 -15.03
CA ILE A 72 3.04 1.12 -15.03
C ILE A 72 4.05 0.68 -13.98
N MET A 73 3.61 0.44 -12.74
CA MET A 73 4.50 0.02 -11.66
C MET A 73 5.20 -1.31 -11.95
N ASP A 74 4.49 -2.30 -12.49
CA ASP A 74 5.03 -3.61 -12.84
C ASP A 74 6.07 -3.51 -13.98
N ASN A 75 5.77 -2.69 -15.00
CA ASN A 75 6.70 -2.43 -16.09
C ASN A 75 7.96 -1.70 -15.61
N ASP A 76 7.80 -0.68 -14.76
CA ASP A 76 8.94 0.05 -14.17
C ASP A 76 9.84 -0.91 -13.38
N ILE A 77 9.25 -1.79 -12.57
CA ILE A 77 9.98 -2.79 -11.80
C ILE A 77 10.71 -3.77 -12.73
N ALA A 78 10.04 -4.28 -13.77
CA ALA A 78 10.65 -5.19 -14.73
C ALA A 78 11.83 -4.55 -15.47
N ASN A 79 11.67 -3.30 -15.90
CA ASN A 79 12.69 -2.54 -16.64
C ASN A 79 13.86 -2.09 -15.75
N SER A 80 13.66 -1.97 -14.45
CA SER A 80 14.74 -1.60 -13.50
C SER A 80 15.81 -2.67 -13.29
N LYS A 81 15.61 -3.89 -13.82
CA LYS A 81 16.55 -5.02 -13.69
C LYS A 81 17.69 -5.00 -14.71
N GLN A 82 17.89 -3.87 -15.39
CA GLN A 82 18.97 -3.66 -16.36
C GLN A 82 20.24 -3.15 -15.66
N ASP A 83 21.41 -3.47 -16.22
CA ASP A 83 22.70 -3.05 -15.66
C ASP A 83 22.80 -1.52 -15.55
N GLY A 84 23.28 -1.04 -14.39
CA GLY A 84 23.51 0.39 -14.13
C GLY A 84 22.31 1.19 -13.62
N VAL A 85 21.13 0.57 -13.45
CA VAL A 85 19.93 1.22 -12.86
C VAL A 85 19.64 0.64 -11.47
N PRO A 86 19.27 1.45 -10.46
CA PRO A 86 18.83 0.92 -9.16
C PRO A 86 17.59 0.04 -9.30
N THR A 87 17.69 -1.23 -8.88
CA THR A 87 16.57 -2.17 -8.89
C THR A 87 15.41 -1.64 -8.04
N LEU A 88 14.23 -1.54 -8.65
CA LEU A 88 13.00 -1.23 -7.96
C LEU A 88 12.42 -2.51 -7.35
N TYR A 89 12.06 -2.45 -6.07
CA TYR A 89 11.44 -3.57 -5.36
C TYR A 89 9.93 -3.37 -5.23
N SER A 90 9.14 -4.41 -5.49
CA SER A 90 7.67 -4.36 -5.43
C SER A 90 7.13 -3.88 -4.08
N ASN A 91 7.82 -4.16 -2.98
CA ASN A 91 7.44 -3.73 -1.63
C ASN A 91 7.97 -2.34 -1.22
N LYS A 92 8.70 -1.64 -2.09
CA LYS A 92 9.31 -0.34 -1.83
C LYS A 92 8.86 0.70 -2.84
N TYR A 93 8.79 0.35 -4.11
CA TYR A 93 8.53 1.29 -5.18
C TYR A 93 7.18 2.03 -5.04
N PRO A 94 6.04 1.37 -4.74
CA PRO A 94 4.79 2.08 -4.48
C PRO A 94 4.87 3.05 -3.29
N ILE A 95 5.66 2.73 -2.26
CA ILE A 95 5.86 3.60 -1.10
C ILE A 95 6.63 4.86 -1.50
N ASP A 96 7.70 4.71 -2.29
CA ASP A 96 8.49 5.85 -2.75
C ASP A 96 7.66 6.75 -3.68
N LEU A 97 6.82 6.16 -4.54
CA LEU A 97 5.90 6.89 -5.41
C LEU A 97 4.87 7.71 -4.62
N ILE A 98 4.16 7.10 -3.65
CA ILE A 98 3.14 7.86 -2.90
C ILE A 98 3.78 8.99 -2.08
N ILE A 99 4.97 8.77 -1.53
CA ILE A 99 5.71 9.82 -0.81
C ILE A 99 6.10 10.97 -1.74
N LYS A 100 6.53 10.66 -2.97
CA LYS A 100 6.81 11.67 -4.01
C LYS A 100 5.57 12.47 -4.39
N GLU A 101 4.41 11.82 -4.50
CA GLU A 101 3.16 12.53 -4.80
C GLU A 101 2.69 13.41 -3.62
N ILE A 102 2.86 12.95 -2.39
CA ILE A 102 2.57 13.74 -1.18
C ILE A 102 3.46 14.98 -1.11
N SER A 103 4.76 14.84 -1.42
CA SER A 103 5.72 15.96 -1.34
C SER A 103 5.44 17.07 -2.35
N LYS A 104 4.70 16.79 -3.44
CA LYS A 104 4.25 17.83 -4.38
C LYS A 104 3.14 18.72 -3.80
N LYS A 105 2.44 18.25 -2.76
CA LYS A 105 1.21 18.88 -2.21
C LYS A 105 1.30 19.20 -0.71
N SER A 106 2.47 19.03 -0.10
CA SER A 106 2.66 19.22 1.34
C SER A 106 4.08 19.65 1.67
N ASP A 107 4.28 20.16 2.87
CA ASP A 107 5.60 20.53 3.37
C ASP A 107 6.48 19.31 3.73
N LEU A 108 7.75 19.59 3.99
CA LEU A 108 8.75 18.58 4.33
C LEU A 108 8.43 17.85 5.65
N ILE A 109 7.81 18.52 6.62
CA ILE A 109 7.49 17.94 7.94
C ILE A 109 6.38 16.92 7.77
N TYR A 110 5.33 17.25 7.01
CA TYR A 110 4.22 16.37 6.68
C TYR A 110 4.73 15.13 5.93
N THR A 111 5.51 15.35 4.88
CA THR A 111 6.08 14.28 4.06
C THR A 111 6.95 13.34 4.90
N LYS A 112 7.81 13.90 5.76
CA LYS A 112 8.65 13.15 6.69
C LYS A 112 7.81 12.34 7.67
N ASN A 113 6.76 12.93 8.24
CA ASN A 113 5.86 12.24 9.16
C ASN A 113 5.20 11.00 8.54
N VAL A 114 4.68 11.11 7.31
CA VAL A 114 4.10 9.95 6.59
C VAL A 114 5.18 8.89 6.35
N ARG A 115 6.36 9.29 5.88
CA ARG A 115 7.49 8.39 5.60
C ARG A 115 7.92 7.62 6.85
N ASP A 116 8.07 8.30 7.97
CA ASP A 116 8.56 7.70 9.20
C ASP A 116 7.52 6.73 9.81
N LYS A 117 6.23 7.04 9.70
CA LYS A 117 5.15 6.10 10.07
C LYS A 117 5.16 4.84 9.20
N ILE A 118 5.29 4.96 7.88
CA ILE A 118 5.38 3.80 6.98
C ILE A 118 6.61 2.95 7.30
N LYS A 119 7.76 3.58 7.56
CA LYS A 119 8.98 2.85 7.97
C LYS A 119 8.77 2.07 9.26
N LYS A 120 8.13 2.67 10.26
CA LYS A 120 7.81 2.00 11.54
C LYS A 120 6.86 0.82 11.33
N LEU A 121 5.80 1.00 10.55
CA LEU A 121 4.86 -0.09 10.21
C LEU A 121 5.56 -1.24 9.46
N LYS A 122 6.44 -0.91 8.51
CA LYS A 122 7.25 -1.90 7.80
C LYS A 122 8.18 -2.67 8.73
N LEU A 123 8.78 -1.99 9.71
CA LEU A 123 9.62 -2.63 10.73
C LEU A 123 8.82 -3.66 11.52
N PHE A 124 7.62 -3.32 11.99
CA PHE A 124 6.77 -4.29 12.69
C PHE A 124 6.44 -5.51 11.84
N ARG A 125 6.13 -5.32 10.55
CA ARG A 125 5.89 -6.44 9.64
C ARG A 125 7.14 -7.31 9.42
N VAL A 126 8.34 -6.71 9.34
CA VAL A 126 9.60 -7.49 9.28
C VAL A 126 9.80 -8.34 10.54
N MET A 127 9.62 -7.73 11.71
CA MET A 127 9.73 -8.45 12.99
C MET A 127 8.71 -9.58 13.08
N SER A 128 7.47 -9.32 12.68
CA SER A 128 6.37 -10.29 12.75
C SER A 128 6.53 -11.46 11.77
N ASP A 129 6.93 -11.19 10.53
CA ASP A 129 6.92 -12.20 9.47
C ASP A 129 8.21 -13.03 9.42
N TYR A 130 9.35 -12.44 9.81
CA TYR A 130 10.67 -13.00 9.49
C TYR A 130 11.59 -13.18 10.68
N HIS A 131 11.29 -12.58 11.83
CA HIS A 131 12.13 -12.72 13.02
C HIS A 131 11.45 -13.61 14.04
N ASN A 132 12.25 -14.28 14.87
CA ASN A 132 11.77 -15.04 16.02
C ASN A 132 11.49 -14.12 17.23
N ASP A 133 10.85 -12.97 16.96
CA ASP A 133 10.48 -11.97 17.95
C ASP A 133 9.02 -12.18 18.38
N GLN A 134 8.74 -12.15 19.69
CA GLN A 134 7.36 -12.18 20.15
C GLN A 134 6.65 -10.86 19.81
N ILE A 135 5.55 -10.97 19.06
CA ILE A 135 4.60 -9.88 18.83
C ILE A 135 3.51 -9.95 19.89
N ASN A 136 3.24 -8.80 20.53
CA ASN A 136 2.27 -8.67 21.60
C ASN A 136 1.17 -7.65 21.23
N GLU A 137 0.17 -7.53 22.11
CA GLU A 137 -0.96 -6.63 21.93
C GLU A 137 -0.54 -5.16 21.68
N PRO A 138 0.40 -4.54 22.44
CA PRO A 138 0.81 -3.16 22.16
C PRO A 138 1.39 -2.97 20.75
N LYS A 139 2.24 -3.89 20.28
CA LYS A 139 2.84 -3.79 18.93
C LYS A 139 1.80 -3.97 17.84
N SER A 140 0.88 -4.94 18.00
CA SER A 140 -0.18 -5.20 17.01
C SER A 140 -1.20 -4.07 16.94
N THR A 141 -1.64 -3.55 18.09
CA THR A 141 -2.53 -2.39 18.19
C THR A 141 -1.89 -1.14 17.58
N GLU A 142 -0.61 -0.89 17.87
CA GLU A 142 0.14 0.21 17.26
C GLU A 142 0.25 0.03 15.73
N ALA A 143 0.45 -1.19 15.23
CA ALA A 143 0.51 -1.45 13.79
C ALA A 143 -0.81 -1.08 13.11
N LEU A 144 -1.95 -1.54 13.66
CA LEU A 144 -3.28 -1.21 13.14
C LEU A 144 -3.55 0.30 13.20
N ARG A 145 -3.18 0.95 14.31
CA ARG A 145 -3.30 2.41 14.48
C ARG A 145 -2.46 3.17 13.44
N LEU A 146 -1.20 2.78 13.23
CA LEU A 146 -0.33 3.38 12.23
C LEU A 146 -0.91 3.24 10.82
N SER A 147 -1.47 2.07 10.47
CA SER A 147 -2.11 1.87 9.17
C SER A 147 -3.25 2.87 8.93
N HIS A 148 -4.15 3.03 9.90
CA HIS A 148 -5.23 4.02 9.80
C HIS A 148 -4.72 5.46 9.71
N GLU A 149 -3.71 5.82 10.51
CA GLU A 149 -3.11 7.16 10.45
C GLU A 149 -2.48 7.45 9.09
N ILE A 150 -1.71 6.51 8.54
CA ILE A 150 -1.08 6.66 7.23
C ILE A 150 -2.14 6.84 6.15
N ILE A 151 -3.18 5.99 6.14
CA ILE A 151 -4.29 6.06 5.19
C ILE A 151 -4.98 7.44 5.26
N ASN A 152 -5.26 7.92 6.47
CA ASN A 152 -5.87 9.23 6.68
C ASN A 152 -4.97 10.37 6.19
N LEU A 153 -3.67 10.30 6.46
CA LEU A 153 -2.70 11.30 5.99
C LEU A 153 -2.59 11.31 4.46
N ILE A 154 -2.63 10.14 3.81
CA ILE A 154 -2.63 10.03 2.36
C ILE A 154 -3.91 10.67 1.80
N ASN A 155 -5.09 10.27 2.29
CA ASN A 155 -6.38 10.75 1.80
C ASN A 155 -6.58 12.27 1.97
N LYS A 156 -5.93 12.89 2.96
CA LYS A 156 -5.96 14.36 3.14
C LYS A 156 -5.19 15.13 2.07
N LYS A 157 -4.28 14.49 1.33
CA LYS A 157 -3.40 15.16 0.36
C LYS A 157 -3.58 14.65 -1.07
N ILE A 158 -3.99 13.41 -1.23
CA ILE A 158 -4.17 12.73 -2.52
C ILE A 158 -5.54 12.09 -2.57
#